data_AF-A0A1B7T8B7-F1
#
_entry.id   AF-A0A1B7T8B7-F1
#
_cell.length_a   1.000
_cell.length_b   1.000
_cell.length_c   1.000
_cell.angle_alpha   90.00
_cell.angle_beta   90.00
_cell.angle_gamma   90.00
#
_symmetry.space_group_name_H-M   'P 1'
#
loop_
_entity.id
_entity.type
_entity.pdbx_description
1 polymer ?
#
loop_
_entity_poly.entity_id
_entity_poly.type
_entity_poly.pdbx_seq_one_letter_code
_entity_poly.pdbx_strand_id
1 'polypeptide(L)'
;MPENKIEIFVISSLLELIKSIKESLSFLNILYEESEVKGYDGQYLEFDSIFKEVNLPSQYQLLNLTFKDLFESGNYGNLAKNQGFNKLIKEICSSIINKNLVKGYKIDNITNLLQQKCGTFCSNHDILGYKIAENLHKCKEIIELNNTNSNHNYNGSKGEYITSQIISIETCNDMLKNLIQLLTSTNNLTPKAIKFLLNVCDNIDKNNLAQQYLDSGSNSTDYRKIYFDERMKLYDLIFEILIKFDEFKANDKLRSVVYSLIFKSNNDKIFQFTLYDWFINNGKSNDLLQLNNCILLEYLTRDDNEKSLDKRDLLWKYFIKLNKFIEASKVLFDLGIDDSLKISLGKRLEYLTRANGLSKTKNINTNVSELNNDIELYLSVANLQFEILNLLVNDTRPILEALKDEMVSKLADTKILSCDQLFNEFSEPLSYNEISLSIFQLTNFKDSVVILDNWTKFLDNFREFGNLLVLEKNFVKIGNKLNNNKYLFPVDQLIVLLIIFVNENFKDDCDIAEFITKVFINCGISFEKLYYQFKDLVVRSDNKKVVDVIKKSIQILIQKWYLKDLSLRDFIDNNDKNLKELIDKKEFDIKEDPIKEFLEN
;
A
#
# COMPACT_ATOMS: atom_id res chain seq x y z
N MET A 1 -54.40 -46.03 17.13
CA MET A 1 -54.20 -45.44 18.47
C MET A 1 -55.32 -45.93 19.38
N PRO A 2 -55.08 -46.19 20.68
CA PRO A 2 -56.16 -46.55 21.60
C PRO A 2 -57.26 -45.47 21.58
N GLU A 3 -58.53 -45.86 21.65
CA GLU A 3 -59.71 -44.97 21.48
C GLU A 3 -59.64 -43.71 22.36
N ASN A 4 -59.17 -43.83 23.60
CA ASN A 4 -58.96 -42.70 24.51
C ASN A 4 -57.98 -41.62 23.96
N LYS A 5 -56.98 -41.99 23.16
CA LYS A 5 -56.04 -41.01 22.56
C LYS A 5 -56.69 -40.24 21.42
N ILE A 6 -57.67 -40.84 20.72
CA ILE A 6 -58.40 -40.17 19.64
C ILE A 6 -59.37 -39.15 20.24
N GLU A 7 -60.09 -39.51 21.30
CA GLU A 7 -60.96 -38.56 22.01
C GLU A 7 -60.18 -37.39 22.60
N ILE A 8 -59.04 -37.65 23.25
CA ILE A 8 -58.17 -36.59 23.77
C ILE A 8 -57.69 -35.67 22.65
N PHE A 9 -57.30 -36.23 21.49
CA PHE A 9 -56.87 -35.46 20.33
C PHE A 9 -57.99 -34.60 19.71
N VAL A 10 -59.22 -35.13 19.64
CA VAL A 10 -60.39 -34.39 19.12
C VAL A 10 -60.74 -33.24 20.07
N ILE A 11 -60.77 -33.50 21.37
CA ILE A 11 -61.06 -32.48 22.39
C ILE A 11 -59.96 -31.41 22.40
N SER A 12 -58.68 -31.79 22.32
CA SER A 12 -57.58 -30.83 22.26
C SER A 12 -57.64 -29.96 21.00
N SER A 13 -57.96 -30.55 19.84
CA SER A 13 -58.11 -29.83 18.57
C SER A 13 -59.29 -28.85 18.60
N LEU A 14 -60.42 -29.24 19.22
CA LEU A 14 -61.57 -28.36 19.41
C LEU A 14 -61.24 -27.19 20.35
N LEU A 15 -60.50 -27.43 21.43
CA LEU A 15 -60.05 -26.38 22.35
C LEU A 15 -59.08 -25.40 21.67
N GLU A 16 -58.19 -25.91 20.82
CA GLU A 16 -57.32 -25.07 19.98
C GLU A 16 -58.11 -24.21 18.99
N LEU A 17 -59.11 -24.79 18.32
CA LEU A 17 -59.99 -24.04 17.43
C LEU A 17 -60.76 -22.95 18.16
N ILE A 18 -61.33 -23.24 19.34
CA ILE A 18 -62.06 -22.25 20.14
C ILE A 18 -61.13 -21.10 20.56
N LYS A 19 -59.87 -21.40 20.93
CA LYS A 19 -58.87 -20.37 21.22
C LYS A 19 -58.56 -19.53 20.00
N SER A 20 -58.34 -20.17 18.84
CA SER A 20 -58.09 -19.47 17.58
C SER A 20 -59.23 -18.53 17.18
N ILE A 21 -60.49 -19.00 17.27
CA ILE A 21 -61.68 -18.18 17.01
C ILE A 21 -61.72 -16.99 17.97
N LYS A 22 -61.47 -17.21 19.26
CA LYS A 22 -61.47 -16.14 20.26
C LYS A 22 -60.40 -15.08 19.97
N GLU A 23 -59.18 -15.49 19.64
CA GLU A 23 -58.08 -14.58 19.31
C GLU A 23 -58.37 -13.82 18.01
N SER A 24 -58.92 -14.49 17.01
CA SER A 24 -59.28 -13.92 15.70
C SER A 24 -60.37 -12.87 15.82
N LEU A 25 -61.43 -13.16 16.57
CA LEU A 25 -62.50 -12.19 16.84
C LEU A 25 -62.00 -11.03 17.71
N SER A 26 -61.12 -11.30 18.67
CA SER A 26 -60.50 -10.25 19.48
C SER A 26 -59.64 -9.32 18.62
N PHE A 27 -58.91 -9.87 17.65
CA PHE A 27 -58.14 -9.09 16.68
C PHE A 27 -59.04 -8.20 15.83
N LEU A 28 -60.16 -8.73 15.31
CA LEU A 28 -61.13 -7.95 14.55
C LEU A 28 -61.77 -6.84 15.39
N ASN A 29 -62.07 -7.10 16.66
CA ASN A 29 -62.57 -6.07 17.57
C ASN A 29 -61.53 -4.97 17.79
N ILE A 30 -60.25 -5.31 17.95
CA ILE A 30 -59.18 -4.31 18.07
C ILE A 30 -59.07 -3.49 16.77
N LEU A 31 -59.09 -4.15 15.61
CA LEU A 31 -59.08 -3.47 14.31
C LEU A 31 -60.28 -2.51 14.18
N TYR A 32 -61.45 -2.94 14.62
CA TYR A 32 -62.67 -2.14 14.62
C TYR A 32 -62.56 -0.94 15.56
N GLU A 33 -62.15 -1.14 16.82
CA GLU A 33 -61.93 -0.08 17.82
C GLU A 33 -60.92 0.98 17.32
N GLU A 34 -59.84 0.54 16.67
CA GLU A 34 -58.79 1.41 16.10
C GLU A 34 -59.19 2.08 14.77
N SER A 35 -60.31 1.65 14.19
CA SER A 35 -60.93 2.27 13.01
C SER A 35 -62.04 3.25 13.37
N GLU A 36 -62.57 3.21 14.60
CA GLU A 36 -63.61 4.13 15.06
C GLU A 36 -63.03 5.50 15.46
N VAL A 37 -63.48 6.55 14.77
CA VAL A 37 -63.31 7.93 15.24
C VAL A 37 -64.44 8.25 16.23
N LYS A 38 -64.12 8.81 17.40
CA LYS A 38 -65.13 9.44 18.26
C LYS A 38 -65.71 10.67 17.55
N GLY A 39 -66.80 10.50 16.82
CA GLY A 39 -67.53 11.56 16.11
C GLY A 39 -68.26 11.01 14.89
N TYR A 40 -69.50 11.48 14.67
CA TYR A 40 -70.50 10.83 13.81
C TYR A 40 -70.21 10.78 12.29
N ASP A 41 -69.13 11.38 11.77
CA ASP A 41 -68.93 11.54 10.31
C ASP A 41 -67.61 10.96 9.74
N GLY A 42 -66.83 10.18 10.52
CA GLY A 42 -65.45 9.80 10.15
C GLY A 42 -65.10 8.31 10.02
N GLN A 43 -66.07 7.39 10.21
CA GLN A 43 -65.79 5.95 10.43
C GLN A 43 -64.97 5.25 9.32
N TYR A 44 -65.02 5.73 8.07
CA TYR A 44 -64.30 5.11 6.95
C TYR A 44 -62.90 5.70 6.70
N LEU A 45 -62.64 6.93 7.13
CA LEU A 45 -61.36 7.61 6.86
C LEU A 45 -60.20 6.95 7.60
N GLU A 46 -60.48 6.46 8.81
CA GLU A 46 -59.47 5.85 9.66
C GLU A 46 -59.17 4.40 9.30
N PHE A 47 -60.16 3.68 8.76
CA PHE A 47 -59.95 2.37 8.16
C PHE A 47 -59.09 2.47 6.89
N ASP A 48 -59.41 3.41 5.99
CA ASP A 48 -58.64 3.65 4.77
C ASP A 48 -57.17 4.02 5.06
N SER A 49 -56.92 4.75 6.15
CA SER A 49 -55.56 5.11 6.56
C SER A 49 -54.71 3.88 6.95
N ILE A 50 -55.31 2.88 7.61
CA ILE A 50 -54.62 1.65 8.03
C ILE A 50 -54.25 0.83 6.80
N PHE A 51 -55.19 0.65 5.87
CA PHE A 51 -54.96 -0.18 4.70
C PHE A 51 -54.07 0.47 3.64
N LYS A 52 -53.97 1.82 3.60
CA LYS A 52 -53.00 2.52 2.74
C LYS A 52 -51.55 2.15 3.04
N GLU A 53 -51.21 1.78 4.27
CA GLU A 53 -49.86 1.34 4.65
C GLU A 53 -49.59 -0.14 4.35
N VAL A 54 -50.63 -0.93 4.08
CA VAL A 54 -50.51 -2.35 3.72
C VAL A 54 -50.12 -2.47 2.24
N ASN A 55 -49.23 -3.41 1.93
CA ASN A 55 -48.77 -3.65 0.56
C ASN A 55 -49.93 -4.01 -0.40
N LEU A 56 -49.90 -3.49 -1.64
CA LEU A 56 -50.93 -3.76 -2.65
C LEU A 56 -51.24 -5.26 -2.88
N PRO A 57 -50.24 -6.17 -3.00
CA PRO A 57 -50.51 -7.60 -3.12
C PRO A 57 -51.25 -8.18 -1.91
N SER A 58 -50.93 -7.68 -0.71
CA SER A 58 -51.56 -8.11 0.54
C SER A 58 -53.00 -7.61 0.65
N GLN A 59 -53.29 -6.39 0.19
CA GLN A 59 -54.66 -5.86 0.11
C GLN A 59 -55.56 -6.75 -0.76
N TYR A 60 -55.07 -7.21 -1.93
CA TYR A 60 -55.82 -8.14 -2.79
C TYR A 60 -56.08 -9.49 -2.11
N GLN A 61 -55.11 -9.99 -1.33
CA GLN A 61 -55.29 -11.23 -0.57
C GLN A 61 -56.27 -11.07 0.59
N LEU A 62 -56.29 -9.90 1.24
CA LEU A 62 -57.23 -9.57 2.32
C LEU A 62 -58.68 -9.51 1.83
N LEU A 63 -58.93 -9.06 0.59
CA LEU A 63 -60.28 -9.07 0.00
C LEU A 63 -60.86 -10.48 -0.16
N ASN A 64 -60.01 -11.49 -0.34
CA ASN A 64 -60.42 -12.88 -0.52
C ASN A 64 -60.38 -13.68 0.79
N LEU A 65 -60.03 -13.04 1.91
CA LEU A 65 -59.84 -13.71 3.19
C LEU A 65 -61.20 -14.02 3.82
N THR A 66 -61.46 -15.29 4.12
CA THR A 66 -62.69 -15.71 4.78
C THR A 66 -62.51 -15.86 6.29
N PHE A 67 -63.61 -15.85 7.05
CA PHE A 67 -63.56 -16.16 8.49
C PHE A 67 -62.93 -17.52 8.78
N LYS A 68 -63.10 -18.50 7.88
CA LYS A 68 -62.46 -19.80 8.00
C LYS A 68 -60.94 -19.67 7.92
N ASP A 69 -60.43 -18.91 6.97
CA ASP A 69 -58.99 -18.68 6.80
C ASP A 69 -58.40 -17.93 8.00
N LEU A 70 -59.16 -16.99 8.58
CA LEU A 70 -58.78 -16.30 9.81
C LEU A 70 -58.75 -17.24 11.02
N PHE A 71 -59.75 -18.10 11.19
CA PHE A 71 -59.80 -19.05 12.32
C PHE A 71 -58.79 -20.19 12.18
N GLU A 72 -58.36 -20.52 10.96
CA GLU A 72 -57.28 -21.45 10.71
C GLU A 72 -55.89 -20.79 10.87
N SER A 73 -55.81 -19.46 11.00
CA SER A 73 -54.55 -18.73 11.20
C SER A 73 -54.03 -18.81 12.66
N GLY A 74 -52.78 -18.38 12.87
CA GLY A 74 -52.07 -18.48 14.15
C GLY A 74 -51.17 -19.71 14.21
N ASN A 75 -50.88 -20.19 15.42
CA ASN A 75 -50.07 -21.40 15.67
C ASN A 75 -50.92 -22.69 15.66
N TYR A 76 -52.15 -22.64 15.16
CA TYR A 76 -53.13 -23.72 15.20
C TYR A 76 -53.33 -24.34 13.81
N GLY A 77 -53.46 -25.66 13.68
CA GLY A 77 -53.72 -26.29 12.38
C GLY A 77 -52.48 -26.39 11.46
N ASN A 78 -52.66 -26.22 10.15
CA ASN A 78 -51.58 -26.44 9.17
C ASN A 78 -50.66 -25.21 9.04
N LEU A 79 -49.61 -25.21 9.85
CA LEU A 79 -48.59 -24.16 9.95
C LEU A 79 -48.06 -23.66 8.59
N ALA A 80 -47.93 -24.53 7.58
CA ALA A 80 -47.42 -24.15 6.25
C ALA A 80 -48.42 -23.30 5.44
N LYS A 81 -49.73 -23.56 5.57
CA LYS A 81 -50.78 -22.72 4.95
C LYS A 81 -50.99 -21.42 5.71
N ASN A 82 -50.83 -21.47 7.03
CA ASN A 82 -51.09 -20.34 7.92
C ASN A 82 -50.03 -19.25 7.85
N GLN A 83 -48.83 -19.54 7.33
CA GLN A 83 -47.77 -18.55 7.14
C GLN A 83 -48.22 -17.36 6.28
N GLY A 84 -49.03 -17.59 5.25
CA GLY A 84 -49.58 -16.53 4.41
C GLY A 84 -50.52 -15.61 5.18
N PHE A 85 -51.50 -16.18 5.88
CA PHE A 85 -52.48 -15.42 6.66
C PHE A 85 -51.84 -14.71 7.87
N ASN A 86 -50.90 -15.38 8.55
CA ASN A 86 -50.15 -14.78 9.65
C ASN A 86 -49.32 -13.57 9.18
N LYS A 87 -48.76 -13.62 7.97
CA LYS A 87 -48.08 -12.47 7.38
C LYS A 87 -49.04 -11.31 7.16
N LEU A 88 -50.22 -11.56 6.61
CA LEU A 88 -51.24 -10.52 6.38
C LEU A 88 -51.71 -9.87 7.68
N ILE A 89 -51.97 -10.67 8.71
CA ILE A 89 -52.37 -10.18 10.04
C ILE A 89 -51.24 -9.33 10.66
N LYS A 90 -49.98 -9.76 10.54
CA LYS A 90 -48.82 -8.98 11.00
C LYS A 90 -48.66 -7.65 10.26
N GLU A 91 -48.93 -7.60 8.96
CA GLU A 91 -48.91 -6.34 8.19
C GLU A 91 -50.01 -5.38 8.66
N ILE A 92 -51.21 -5.90 8.96
CA ILE A 92 -52.29 -5.08 9.56
C ILE A 92 -51.88 -4.59 10.95
N CYS A 93 -51.38 -5.46 11.83
CA CYS A 93 -50.88 -5.06 13.16
C CYS A 93 -49.80 -3.96 13.05
N SER A 94 -48.87 -4.10 12.11
CA SER A 94 -47.82 -3.10 11.86
C SER A 94 -48.42 -1.75 11.45
N SER A 95 -49.43 -1.76 10.59
CA SER A 95 -50.11 -0.56 10.10
C SER A 95 -50.94 0.14 11.20
N ILE A 96 -51.62 -0.64 12.07
CA ILE A 96 -52.31 -0.10 13.25
C ILE A 96 -51.32 0.61 14.17
N ILE A 97 -50.15 -0.01 14.38
CA ILE A 97 -49.12 0.54 15.27
C ILE A 97 -48.48 1.79 14.68
N ASN A 98 -48.12 1.78 13.40
CA ASN A 98 -47.59 2.95 12.69
C ASN A 98 -48.58 4.13 12.71
N LYS A 99 -49.87 3.89 12.49
CA LYS A 99 -50.89 4.93 12.62
C LYS A 99 -50.93 5.52 14.03
N ASN A 100 -50.87 4.67 15.06
CA ASN A 100 -50.86 5.12 16.44
C ASN A 100 -49.58 5.86 16.84
N LEU A 101 -48.46 5.56 16.18
CA LEU A 101 -47.23 6.34 16.26
C LEU A 101 -47.42 7.76 15.71
N VAL A 102 -47.99 7.88 14.52
CA VAL A 102 -48.23 9.18 13.88
C VAL A 102 -49.18 10.05 14.72
N LYS A 103 -50.14 9.43 15.44
CA LYS A 103 -51.03 10.14 16.37
C LYS A 103 -50.38 10.49 17.73
N GLY A 104 -49.18 9.99 18.02
CA GLY A 104 -48.44 10.28 19.25
C GLY A 104 -48.93 9.52 20.50
N TYR A 105 -49.69 8.43 20.34
CA TYR A 105 -50.16 7.62 21.47
C TYR A 105 -49.05 6.68 21.99
N LYS A 106 -49.08 6.36 23.29
CA LYS A 106 -48.18 5.35 23.89
C LYS A 106 -48.58 3.95 23.40
N ILE A 107 -47.66 3.26 22.73
CA ILE A 107 -47.94 1.94 22.15
C ILE A 107 -47.98 0.82 23.20
N ASP A 108 -47.46 1.05 24.41
CA ASP A 108 -47.51 0.06 25.49
C ASP A 108 -48.93 -0.48 25.75
N ASN A 109 -49.96 0.36 25.64
CA ASN A 109 -51.34 -0.06 25.85
C ASN A 109 -51.81 -1.02 24.74
N ILE A 110 -51.54 -0.68 23.48
CA ILE A 110 -52.00 -1.45 22.32
C ILE A 110 -51.18 -2.74 22.16
N THR A 111 -49.86 -2.69 22.37
CA THR A 111 -49.02 -3.89 22.37
C THR A 111 -49.37 -4.85 23.49
N ASN A 112 -49.65 -4.36 24.71
CA ASN A 112 -50.12 -5.22 25.79
C ASN A 112 -51.51 -5.82 25.48
N LEU A 113 -52.41 -5.05 24.85
CA LEU A 113 -53.72 -5.53 24.41
C LEU A 113 -53.60 -6.62 23.33
N LEU A 114 -52.75 -6.41 22.32
CA LEU A 114 -52.46 -7.39 21.27
C LEU A 114 -51.79 -8.64 21.85
N GLN A 115 -50.87 -8.49 22.81
CA GLN A 115 -50.22 -9.63 23.48
C GLN A 115 -51.19 -10.45 24.34
N GLN A 116 -52.07 -9.78 25.09
CA GLN A 116 -53.01 -10.45 25.99
C GLN A 116 -54.19 -11.11 25.25
N LYS A 117 -54.69 -10.47 24.18
CA LYS A 117 -55.88 -10.93 23.46
C LYS A 117 -55.58 -11.70 22.17
N CYS A 118 -54.41 -11.51 21.58
CA CYS A 118 -54.02 -12.04 20.27
C CYS A 118 -52.58 -12.62 20.30
N GLY A 119 -52.25 -13.34 21.38
CA GLY A 119 -50.89 -13.81 21.66
C GLY A 119 -50.31 -14.76 20.61
N THR A 120 -51.12 -15.48 19.83
CA THR A 120 -50.61 -16.30 18.72
C THR A 120 -50.34 -15.51 17.44
N PHE A 121 -50.98 -14.35 17.27
CA PHE A 121 -50.77 -13.45 16.13
C PHE A 121 -49.63 -12.45 16.36
N CYS A 122 -49.39 -12.08 17.62
CA CYS A 122 -48.36 -11.13 18.02
C CYS A 122 -47.34 -11.81 18.94
N SER A 123 -46.21 -12.25 18.38
CA SER A 123 -45.15 -12.86 19.16
C SER A 123 -44.37 -11.83 19.98
N ASN A 124 -43.65 -12.28 21.00
CA ASN A 124 -42.76 -11.41 21.79
C ASN A 124 -41.71 -10.70 20.92
N HIS A 125 -41.26 -11.34 19.82
CA HIS A 125 -40.35 -10.71 18.85
C HIS A 125 -41.03 -9.60 18.05
N ASP A 126 -42.30 -9.77 17.67
CA ASP A 126 -43.05 -8.73 16.94
C ASP A 126 -43.27 -7.48 17.84
N ILE A 127 -43.57 -7.69 19.12
CA ILE A 127 -43.73 -6.60 20.12
C ILE A 127 -42.44 -5.81 20.30
N LEU A 128 -41.30 -6.50 20.39
CA LEU A 128 -39.99 -5.85 20.42
C LEU A 128 -39.78 -5.04 19.13
N GLY A 129 -40.13 -5.58 17.97
CA GLY A 129 -40.12 -4.86 16.69
C GLY A 129 -40.95 -3.58 16.72
N TYR A 130 -42.15 -3.62 17.29
CA TYR A 130 -43.02 -2.44 17.41
C TYR A 130 -42.48 -1.38 18.37
N LYS A 131 -41.91 -1.79 19.51
CA LYS A 131 -41.23 -0.87 20.44
C LYS A 131 -40.00 -0.23 19.81
N ILE A 132 -39.28 -0.97 18.98
CA ILE A 132 -38.16 -0.43 18.19
C ILE A 132 -38.67 0.60 17.18
N ALA A 133 -39.74 0.29 16.44
CA ALA A 133 -40.37 1.23 15.49
C ALA A 133 -40.85 2.51 16.18
N GLU A 134 -41.34 2.42 17.41
CA GLU A 134 -41.70 3.59 18.23
C GLU A 134 -40.53 4.49 18.55
N ASN A 135 -39.45 3.86 19.02
CA ASN A 135 -38.22 4.58 19.33
C ASN A 135 -37.66 5.26 18.07
N LEU A 136 -37.74 4.60 16.90
CA LEU A 136 -37.37 5.18 15.61
C LEU A 136 -38.23 6.39 15.22
N HIS A 137 -39.55 6.29 15.37
CA HIS A 137 -40.45 7.40 15.08
C HIS A 137 -40.19 8.61 15.98
N LYS A 138 -40.01 8.38 17.28
CA LYS A 138 -39.62 9.43 18.25
C LYS A 138 -38.28 10.06 17.88
N CYS A 139 -37.30 9.26 17.44
CA CYS A 139 -36.03 9.78 16.93
C CYS A 139 -36.24 10.68 15.72
N LYS A 140 -37.08 10.28 14.76
CA LYS A 140 -37.40 11.06 13.55
C LYS A 140 -38.05 12.41 13.90
N GLU A 141 -39.05 12.41 14.76
CA GLU A 141 -39.70 13.65 15.23
C GLU A 141 -38.71 14.60 15.89
N ILE A 142 -37.84 14.08 16.76
CA ILE A 142 -36.79 14.89 17.42
C ILE A 142 -35.83 15.47 16.37
N ILE A 143 -35.49 14.72 15.33
CA ILE A 143 -34.60 15.17 14.25
C ILE A 143 -35.25 16.29 13.42
N GLU A 144 -36.51 16.14 13.02
CA GLU A 144 -37.26 17.15 12.25
C GLU A 144 -37.44 18.46 13.04
N LEU A 145 -37.73 18.37 14.33
CA LEU A 145 -37.82 19.52 15.25
C LEU A 145 -36.49 20.25 15.43
N ASN A 146 -35.35 19.56 15.26
CA ASN A 146 -34.03 20.16 15.37
C ASN A 146 -33.58 20.82 14.06
N ASN A 147 -33.96 20.29 12.90
CA ASN A 147 -33.65 20.91 11.60
C ASN A 147 -34.39 22.25 11.40
N THR A 148 -35.54 22.43 12.06
CA THR A 148 -36.35 23.67 12.00
C THR A 148 -35.89 24.74 13.00
N ASN A 149 -35.25 24.36 14.11
CA ASN A 149 -34.71 25.28 15.11
C ASN A 149 -33.20 25.47 14.92
N SER A 150 -32.83 26.40 14.04
CA SER A 150 -31.44 26.71 13.63
C SER A 150 -30.53 27.32 14.71
N ASN A 151 -30.94 27.37 15.98
CA ASN A 151 -30.15 28.00 17.05
C ASN A 151 -29.84 27.06 18.22
N HIS A 152 -28.57 26.67 18.25
CA HIS A 152 -27.74 26.30 19.39
C HIS A 152 -28.07 25.06 20.25
N ASN A 153 -27.00 24.25 20.35
CA ASN A 153 -26.63 23.31 21.40
C ASN A 153 -27.49 22.06 21.57
N TYR A 154 -26.90 20.95 21.14
CA TYR A 154 -27.22 19.61 21.62
C TYR A 154 -27.27 19.60 23.15
N ASN A 155 -28.46 19.66 23.73
CA ASN A 155 -28.66 19.30 25.13
C ASN A 155 -28.40 17.80 25.26
N GLY A 156 -27.41 17.43 26.08
CA GLY A 156 -26.98 16.04 26.34
C GLY A 156 -28.15 15.09 26.65
N SER A 157 -29.21 15.60 27.29
CA SER A 157 -30.38 14.82 27.72
C SER A 157 -31.21 14.21 26.57
N LYS A 158 -31.40 14.90 25.45
CA LYS A 158 -32.18 14.37 24.31
C LYS A 158 -31.36 13.38 23.48
N GLY A 159 -30.05 13.59 23.39
CA GLY A 159 -29.13 12.65 22.75
C GLY A 159 -28.96 11.35 23.55
N GLU A 160 -28.93 11.44 24.87
CA GLU A 160 -28.87 10.30 25.78
C GLU A 160 -30.15 9.45 25.74
N TYR A 161 -31.31 10.10 25.63
CA TYR A 161 -32.60 9.42 25.43
C TYR A 161 -32.60 8.58 24.15
N ILE A 162 -32.21 9.18 23.02
CA ILE A 162 -32.04 8.49 21.73
C ILE A 162 -31.07 7.30 21.89
N THR A 163 -29.92 7.47 22.56
CA THR A 163 -28.97 6.36 22.77
C THR A 163 -29.51 5.23 23.64
N SER A 164 -30.30 5.54 24.68
CA SER A 164 -30.90 4.53 25.57
C SER A 164 -31.96 3.67 24.85
N GLN A 165 -32.73 4.28 23.95
CA GLN A 165 -33.76 3.62 23.15
C GLN A 165 -33.22 2.84 21.95
N ILE A 166 -32.03 3.22 21.51
CA ILE A 166 -31.30 2.57 20.43
C ILE A 166 -30.62 1.27 20.94
N ILE A 167 -30.20 1.21 22.22
CA ILE A 167 -29.64 0.00 22.85
C ILE A 167 -30.63 -1.18 22.87
N SER A 168 -31.95 -0.93 22.87
CA SER A 168 -32.97 -2.00 22.85
C SER A 168 -33.17 -2.67 21.47
N ILE A 169 -32.48 -2.21 20.42
CA ILE A 169 -32.59 -2.74 19.07
C ILE A 169 -31.63 -3.94 18.94
N GLU A 170 -32.04 -5.10 19.44
CA GLU A 170 -31.13 -6.25 19.50
C GLU A 170 -30.94 -7.01 18.17
N THR A 171 -31.81 -6.93 17.14
CA THR A 171 -31.74 -7.97 16.07
C THR A 171 -32.30 -7.69 14.66
N CYS A 172 -32.92 -6.55 14.34
CA CYS A 172 -33.58 -6.37 13.02
C CYS A 172 -32.74 -5.57 11.99
N ASN A 173 -32.09 -6.28 11.06
CA ASN A 173 -31.26 -5.73 9.98
C ASN A 173 -31.98 -4.69 9.07
N ASP A 174 -33.27 -4.89 8.76
CA ASP A 174 -34.02 -3.95 7.90
C ASP A 174 -34.34 -2.63 8.63
N MET A 175 -34.57 -2.69 9.94
CA MET A 175 -34.81 -1.48 10.75
C MET A 175 -33.52 -0.74 11.08
N LEU A 176 -32.39 -1.45 11.17
CA LEU A 176 -31.06 -0.83 11.25
C LEU A 176 -30.78 0.02 10.00
N LYS A 177 -31.09 -0.47 8.80
CA LYS A 177 -30.93 0.31 7.56
C LYS A 177 -31.79 1.58 7.53
N ASN A 178 -33.05 1.48 7.96
CA ASN A 178 -33.94 2.64 8.06
C ASN A 178 -33.42 3.67 9.09
N LEU A 179 -32.96 3.21 10.25
CA LEU A 179 -32.34 4.04 11.29
C LEU A 179 -31.08 4.74 10.76
N ILE A 180 -30.23 4.01 10.03
CA ILE A 180 -29.00 4.55 9.44
C ILE A 180 -29.32 5.60 8.38
N GLN A 181 -30.31 5.37 7.51
CA GLN A 181 -30.76 6.35 6.53
C GLN A 181 -31.27 7.63 7.20
N LEU A 182 -31.96 7.48 8.33
CA LEU A 182 -32.48 8.60 9.11
C LEU A 182 -31.37 9.36 9.84
N LEU A 183 -30.41 8.66 10.44
CA LEU A 183 -29.27 9.29 11.13
C LEU A 183 -28.27 9.93 10.16
N THR A 184 -28.09 9.39 8.95
CA THR A 184 -27.23 9.97 7.90
C THR A 184 -27.83 11.22 7.26
N SER A 185 -29.14 11.44 7.36
CA SER A 185 -29.78 12.67 6.88
C SER A 185 -29.38 13.92 7.67
N THR A 186 -28.81 13.77 8.87
CA THR A 186 -28.33 14.88 9.71
C THR A 186 -26.88 14.70 10.14
N ASN A 187 -25.97 15.53 9.61
CA ASN A 187 -24.51 15.45 9.81
C ASN A 187 -24.05 15.41 11.28
N ASN A 188 -24.82 15.96 12.22
CA ASN A 188 -24.44 16.01 13.63
C ASN A 188 -24.67 14.69 14.38
N LEU A 189 -25.45 13.75 13.83
CA LEU A 189 -25.75 12.46 14.47
C LEU A 189 -24.85 11.31 14.02
N THR A 190 -24.02 11.51 12.99
CA THR A 190 -23.08 10.51 12.45
C THR A 190 -22.18 9.86 13.52
N PRO A 191 -21.54 10.61 14.46
CA PRO A 191 -20.71 10.00 15.49
C PRO A 191 -21.50 9.06 16.42
N LYS A 192 -22.77 9.40 16.67
CA LYS A 192 -23.66 8.60 17.55
C LYS A 192 -24.15 7.34 16.84
N ALA A 193 -24.41 7.41 15.53
CA ALA A 193 -24.75 6.25 14.71
C ALA A 193 -23.62 5.22 14.70
N ILE A 194 -22.38 5.67 14.50
CA ILE A 194 -21.20 4.79 14.49
C ILE A 194 -21.00 4.15 15.87
N LYS A 195 -21.09 4.93 16.95
CA LYS A 195 -20.99 4.41 18.32
C LYS A 195 -22.05 3.34 18.60
N PHE A 196 -23.27 3.55 18.11
CA PHE A 196 -24.33 2.57 18.25
C PHE A 196 -24.01 1.27 17.51
N LEU A 197 -23.63 1.34 16.24
CA LEU A 197 -23.31 0.13 15.46
C LEU A 197 -22.18 -0.68 16.11
N LEU A 198 -21.16 0.00 16.64
CA LEU A 198 -20.10 -0.67 17.41
C LEU A 198 -20.64 -1.35 18.67
N ASN A 199 -21.53 -0.71 19.43
CA ASN A 199 -22.17 -1.33 20.59
C ASN A 199 -23.06 -2.54 20.20
N VAL A 200 -23.70 -2.51 19.03
CA VAL A 200 -24.46 -3.65 18.52
C VAL A 200 -23.52 -4.81 18.19
N CYS A 201 -22.38 -4.55 17.56
CA CYS A 201 -21.34 -5.57 17.33
C CYS A 201 -20.88 -6.23 18.62
N ASP A 202 -20.62 -5.43 19.67
CA ASP A 202 -20.22 -5.94 20.99
C ASP A 202 -21.32 -6.78 21.65
N ASN A 203 -22.59 -6.42 21.47
CA ASN A 203 -23.72 -7.16 22.02
C ASN A 203 -23.99 -8.49 21.30
N ILE A 204 -23.78 -8.55 19.97
CA ILE A 204 -23.93 -9.78 19.18
C ILE A 204 -22.88 -10.83 19.59
N ASP A 205 -21.66 -10.39 19.89
CA ASP A 205 -20.55 -11.28 20.24
C ASP A 205 -19.83 -10.83 21.52
N LYS A 206 -20.51 -10.98 22.66
CA LYS A 206 -20.00 -10.62 23.99
C LYS A 206 -18.76 -11.42 24.42
N ASN A 207 -18.58 -12.61 23.85
CA ASN A 207 -17.48 -13.52 24.19
C ASN A 207 -16.30 -13.40 23.22
N ASN A 208 -16.35 -12.50 22.24
CA ASN A 208 -15.35 -12.35 21.17
C ASN A 208 -15.05 -13.67 20.45
N LEU A 209 -16.08 -14.48 20.18
CA LEU A 209 -16.00 -15.72 19.41
C LEU A 209 -15.50 -15.47 17.99
N ALA A 210 -15.77 -14.29 17.42
CA ALA A 210 -15.24 -13.87 16.13
C ALA A 210 -13.71 -13.71 16.16
N GLN A 211 -13.13 -13.26 17.28
CA GLN A 211 -11.67 -13.16 17.42
C GLN A 211 -11.05 -14.57 17.51
N GLN A 212 -11.64 -15.44 18.33
CA GLN A 212 -11.18 -16.82 18.46
C GLN A 212 -11.28 -17.61 17.15
N TYR A 213 -12.25 -17.26 16.30
CA TYR A 213 -12.39 -17.81 14.95
C TYR A 213 -11.16 -17.46 14.08
N LEU A 214 -10.77 -16.19 14.06
CA LEU A 214 -9.58 -15.72 13.34
C LEU A 214 -8.30 -16.35 13.90
N ASP A 215 -8.16 -16.39 15.23
CA ASP A 215 -6.99 -16.98 15.89
C ASP A 215 -6.85 -18.49 15.60
N SER A 216 -7.96 -19.17 15.32
CA SER A 216 -7.98 -20.60 14.97
C SER A 216 -7.80 -20.90 13.48
N GLY A 217 -7.42 -19.91 12.66
CA GLY A 217 -7.11 -20.10 11.24
C GLY A 217 -8.32 -20.04 10.29
N SER A 218 -9.47 -19.54 10.75
CA SER A 218 -10.63 -19.19 9.91
C SER A 218 -11.23 -20.34 9.08
N ASN A 219 -11.44 -21.51 9.68
CA ASN A 219 -12.03 -22.67 8.99
C ASN A 219 -13.49 -22.42 8.53
N SER A 220 -13.84 -22.80 7.30
CA SER A 220 -15.16 -22.50 6.73
C SER A 220 -16.34 -23.24 7.40
N THR A 221 -16.07 -24.34 8.10
CA THR A 221 -17.07 -25.19 8.78
C THR A 221 -17.28 -24.84 10.26
N ASP A 222 -16.59 -23.82 10.78
CA ASP A 222 -16.68 -23.43 12.17
C ASP A 222 -18.00 -22.71 12.48
N TYR A 223 -18.69 -23.10 13.56
CA TYR A 223 -19.91 -22.45 14.01
C TYR A 223 -19.69 -20.97 14.39
N ARG A 224 -18.47 -20.61 14.80
CA ARG A 224 -18.09 -19.25 15.20
C ARG A 224 -18.08 -18.26 14.04
N LYS A 225 -18.02 -18.75 12.80
CA LYS A 225 -18.05 -17.94 11.58
C LYS A 225 -19.30 -17.05 11.51
N ILE A 226 -20.44 -17.53 12.00
CA ILE A 226 -21.71 -16.79 11.99
C ILE A 226 -21.55 -15.43 12.69
N TYR A 227 -20.84 -15.39 13.83
CA TYR A 227 -20.59 -14.14 14.58
C TYR A 227 -19.65 -13.20 13.83
N PHE A 228 -18.64 -13.75 13.14
CA PHE A 228 -17.75 -12.96 12.29
C PHE A 228 -18.51 -12.34 11.12
N ASP A 229 -19.30 -13.12 10.38
CA ASP A 229 -20.07 -12.66 9.22
C ASP A 229 -21.11 -11.58 9.62
N GLU A 230 -21.77 -11.72 10.78
CA GLU A 230 -22.68 -10.68 11.29
C GLU A 230 -21.94 -9.39 11.67
N ARG A 231 -20.75 -9.47 12.29
CA ARG A 231 -19.92 -8.28 12.55
C ARG A 231 -19.50 -7.59 11.25
N MET A 232 -19.11 -8.34 10.22
CA MET A 232 -18.70 -7.77 8.93
C MET A 232 -19.84 -6.97 8.27
N LYS A 233 -21.08 -7.49 8.29
CA LYS A 233 -22.25 -6.75 7.77
C LYS A 233 -22.46 -5.40 8.47
N LEU A 234 -22.21 -5.34 9.78
CA LEU A 234 -22.32 -4.10 10.54
C LEU A 234 -21.16 -3.14 10.24
N TYR A 235 -19.97 -3.65 9.99
CA TYR A 235 -18.82 -2.83 9.58
C TYR A 235 -19.02 -2.22 8.20
N ASP A 236 -19.58 -2.98 7.25
CA ASP A 236 -19.94 -2.46 5.92
C ASP A 236 -20.90 -1.27 6.03
N LEU A 237 -21.90 -1.36 6.92
CA LEU A 237 -22.81 -0.25 7.20
C LEU A 237 -22.08 0.97 7.80
N ILE A 238 -21.10 0.75 8.68
CA ILE A 238 -20.26 1.85 9.20
C ILE A 238 -19.47 2.50 8.06
N PHE A 239 -18.92 1.71 7.13
CA PHE A 239 -18.17 2.23 5.99
C PHE A 239 -19.07 3.01 5.03
N GLU A 240 -20.30 2.56 4.77
CA GLU A 240 -21.29 3.32 3.98
C GLU A 240 -21.61 4.68 4.63
N ILE A 241 -21.75 4.72 5.96
CA ILE A 241 -21.95 5.97 6.71
C ILE A 241 -20.75 6.90 6.56
N LEU A 242 -19.53 6.37 6.62
CA LEU A 242 -18.30 7.14 6.46
C LEU A 242 -18.14 7.73 5.06
N ILE A 243 -18.49 6.97 4.02
CA ILE A 243 -18.48 7.46 2.63
C ILE A 243 -19.41 8.67 2.50
N LYS A 244 -20.67 8.52 2.94
CA LYS A 244 -21.64 9.62 2.92
C LYS A 244 -21.14 10.82 3.72
N PHE A 245 -20.57 10.59 4.89
CA PHE A 245 -20.05 11.66 5.74
C PHE A 245 -18.92 12.47 5.07
N ASP A 246 -18.02 11.80 4.35
CA ASP A 246 -16.93 12.45 3.62
C ASP A 246 -17.42 13.26 2.40
N GLU A 247 -18.48 12.80 1.72
CA GLU A 247 -19.09 13.52 0.59
C GLU A 247 -19.69 14.88 0.99
N PHE A 248 -20.24 15.00 2.20
CA PHE A 248 -20.96 16.19 2.66
C PHE A 248 -20.05 17.35 3.16
N LYS A 249 -18.73 17.32 2.92
CA LYS A 249 -17.75 18.34 3.39
C LYS A 249 -18.01 18.76 4.85
N ALA A 250 -18.07 17.77 5.74
CA ALA A 250 -18.38 17.99 7.15
C ALA A 250 -17.37 18.93 7.84
N ASN A 251 -17.84 19.66 8.85
CA ASN A 251 -17.03 20.59 9.64
C ASN A 251 -15.84 19.87 10.32
N ASP A 252 -14.63 20.43 10.30
CA ASP A 252 -13.40 19.77 10.77
C ASP A 252 -13.50 19.24 12.21
N LYS A 253 -14.25 19.94 13.07
CA LYS A 253 -14.53 19.51 14.45
C LYS A 253 -15.29 18.19 14.49
N LEU A 254 -16.34 18.02 13.69
CA LEU A 254 -17.12 16.77 13.64
C LEU A 254 -16.27 15.63 13.08
N ARG A 255 -15.47 15.91 12.05
CA ARG A 255 -14.54 14.93 11.47
C ARG A 255 -13.53 14.42 12.50
N SER A 256 -12.96 15.33 13.31
CA SER A 256 -12.06 14.94 14.40
C SER A 256 -12.74 14.06 15.47
N VAL A 257 -14.02 14.32 15.79
CA VAL A 257 -14.79 13.51 16.74
C VAL A 257 -15.04 12.12 16.19
N VAL A 258 -15.47 11.99 14.93
CA VAL A 258 -15.70 10.69 14.27
C VAL A 258 -14.41 9.86 14.24
N TYR A 259 -13.30 10.43 13.77
CA TYR A 259 -12.04 9.70 13.71
C TYR A 259 -11.49 9.37 15.10
N SER A 260 -11.67 10.25 16.10
CA SER A 260 -11.30 9.91 17.48
C SER A 260 -12.12 8.73 18.01
N LEU A 261 -13.40 8.64 17.63
CA LEU A 261 -14.29 7.57 18.07
C LEU A 261 -13.85 6.22 17.50
N ILE A 262 -13.55 6.21 16.20
CA ILE A 262 -13.17 5.02 15.44
C ILE A 262 -11.78 4.51 15.83
N PHE A 263 -10.79 5.41 15.98
CA PHE A 263 -9.39 5.01 16.18
C PHE A 263 -8.92 4.99 17.64
N LYS A 264 -9.45 5.86 18.51
CA LYS A 264 -8.99 5.96 19.91
C LYS A 264 -9.91 5.27 20.91
N SER A 265 -11.22 5.35 20.72
CA SER A 265 -12.17 4.80 21.70
C SER A 265 -12.64 3.38 21.42
N ASN A 266 -12.38 2.84 20.23
CA ASN A 266 -12.73 1.48 19.91
C ASN A 266 -11.56 0.52 20.17
N ASN A 267 -11.79 -0.52 20.96
CA ASN A 267 -10.81 -1.57 21.26
C ASN A 267 -11.01 -2.84 20.42
N ASP A 268 -12.02 -2.89 19.54
CA ASP A 268 -12.26 -4.02 18.66
C ASP A 268 -11.17 -4.10 17.56
N LYS A 269 -10.27 -5.07 17.72
CA LYS A 269 -9.19 -5.32 16.76
C LYS A 269 -9.70 -5.73 15.38
N ILE A 270 -10.79 -6.50 15.31
CA ILE A 270 -11.37 -6.97 14.04
C ILE A 270 -11.88 -5.77 13.25
N PHE A 271 -12.61 -4.88 13.92
CA PHE A 271 -13.06 -3.64 13.30
C PHE A 271 -11.89 -2.78 12.84
N GLN A 272 -10.86 -2.58 13.67
CA GLN A 272 -9.72 -1.76 13.28
C GLN A 272 -8.98 -2.32 12.06
N PHE A 273 -8.77 -3.64 12.00
CA PHE A 273 -8.08 -4.28 10.87
C PHE A 273 -8.90 -4.16 9.57
N THR A 274 -10.19 -4.47 9.64
CA THR A 274 -11.11 -4.33 8.48
C THR A 274 -11.22 -2.88 8.02
N LEU A 275 -11.23 -1.93 8.96
CA LEU A 275 -11.16 -0.52 8.67
C LEU A 275 -9.86 -0.15 7.95
N TYR A 276 -8.70 -0.64 8.40
CA TYR A 276 -7.43 -0.35 7.72
C TYR A 276 -7.40 -0.93 6.29
N ASP A 277 -7.90 -2.15 6.08
CA ASP A 277 -8.09 -2.72 4.74
C ASP A 277 -8.95 -1.80 3.88
N TRP A 278 -10.07 -1.30 4.42
CA TRP A 278 -10.95 -0.37 3.72
C TRP A 278 -10.25 0.96 3.37
N PHE A 279 -9.45 1.53 4.27
CA PHE A 279 -8.69 2.76 4.00
C PHE A 279 -7.66 2.57 2.90
N ILE A 280 -6.94 1.44 2.91
CA ILE A 280 -5.93 1.12 1.89
C ILE A 280 -6.60 0.91 0.52
N ASN A 281 -7.68 0.12 0.47
CA ASN A 281 -8.41 -0.16 -0.78
C ASN A 281 -9.01 1.11 -1.42
N ASN A 282 -9.34 2.13 -0.61
CA ASN A 282 -9.84 3.42 -1.09
C ASN A 282 -8.74 4.47 -1.33
N GLY A 283 -7.45 4.10 -1.27
CA GLY A 283 -6.34 5.01 -1.51
C GLY A 283 -6.13 6.08 -0.43
N LYS A 284 -6.75 5.91 0.75
CA LYS A 284 -6.67 6.82 1.91
C LYS A 284 -5.54 6.47 2.87
N SER A 285 -4.50 5.79 2.39
CA SER A 285 -3.35 5.33 3.21
C SER A 285 -2.60 6.47 3.90
N ASN A 286 -2.60 7.68 3.31
CA ASN A 286 -1.98 8.86 3.93
C ASN A 286 -2.70 9.30 5.22
N ASP A 287 -4.01 9.09 5.32
CA ASP A 287 -4.76 9.42 6.52
C ASP A 287 -4.40 8.47 7.67
N LEU A 288 -4.15 7.19 7.35
CA LEU A 288 -3.64 6.21 8.32
C LEU A 288 -2.28 6.63 8.89
N LEU A 289 -1.40 7.20 8.07
CA LEU A 289 -0.10 7.71 8.52
C LEU A 289 -0.22 8.85 9.52
N GLN A 290 -1.32 9.61 9.56
CA GLN A 290 -1.47 10.68 10.54
C GLN A 290 -1.82 10.15 11.94
N LEU A 291 -2.37 8.95 12.02
CA LEU A 291 -2.80 8.34 13.27
C LEU A 291 -1.60 7.83 14.08
N ASN A 292 -1.64 8.04 15.39
CA ASN A 292 -0.70 7.42 16.33
C ASN A 292 -1.43 6.24 16.97
N ASN A 293 -1.40 5.07 16.33
CA ASN A 293 -2.05 3.87 16.84
C ASN A 293 -1.07 2.69 16.86
N CYS A 294 -0.83 2.11 18.04
CA CYS A 294 0.01 0.92 18.20
C CYS A 294 -0.56 -0.29 17.44
N ILE A 295 -1.89 -0.37 17.33
CA ILE A 295 -2.60 -1.47 16.66
C ILE A 295 -2.36 -1.43 15.13
N LEU A 296 -2.10 -0.25 14.57
CA LEU A 296 -1.74 -0.12 13.15
C LEU A 296 -0.40 -0.81 12.87
N LEU A 297 0.57 -0.75 13.80
CA LEU A 297 1.83 -1.48 13.64
C LEU A 297 1.59 -2.99 13.63
N GLU A 298 0.83 -3.48 14.62
CA GLU A 298 0.46 -4.91 14.73
C GLU A 298 -0.22 -5.41 13.46
N TYR A 299 -1.13 -4.61 12.88
CA TYR A 299 -1.78 -4.90 11.61
C TYR A 299 -0.77 -4.98 10.45
N LEU A 300 0.07 -3.96 10.27
CA LEU A 300 0.98 -3.88 9.12
C LEU A 300 2.09 -4.93 9.15
N THR A 301 2.43 -5.47 10.32
CA THR A 301 3.46 -6.51 10.48
C THR A 301 2.94 -7.94 10.41
N ARG A 302 1.65 -8.19 10.12
CA ARG A 302 1.12 -9.55 9.98
C ARG A 302 1.63 -10.22 8.70
N ASP A 303 1.95 -11.52 8.79
CA ASP A 303 2.49 -12.32 7.69
C ASP A 303 1.59 -12.31 6.43
N ASP A 304 0.28 -12.30 6.60
CA ASP A 304 -0.69 -12.23 5.49
C ASP A 304 -0.52 -10.96 4.62
N ASN A 305 0.05 -9.90 5.19
CA ASN A 305 0.24 -8.60 4.55
C ASN A 305 1.58 -8.48 3.82
N GLU A 306 2.51 -9.43 3.99
CA GLU A 306 3.84 -9.41 3.35
C GLU A 306 3.79 -9.39 1.82
N LYS A 307 2.70 -9.92 1.24
CA LYS A 307 2.53 -10.01 -0.22
C LYS A 307 1.93 -8.76 -0.85
N SER A 308 1.34 -7.88 -0.04
CA SER A 308 0.66 -6.69 -0.54
C SER A 308 1.62 -5.51 -0.60
N LEU A 309 1.86 -5.00 -1.81
CA LEU A 309 2.74 -3.86 -2.05
C LEU A 309 2.28 -2.63 -1.27
N ASP A 310 0.98 -2.30 -1.32
CA ASP A 310 0.43 -1.10 -0.67
C ASP A 310 0.63 -1.10 0.85
N LYS A 311 0.51 -2.27 1.50
CA LYS A 311 0.68 -2.38 2.96
C LYS A 311 2.15 -2.26 3.35
N ARG A 312 3.07 -2.87 2.59
CA ARG A 312 4.52 -2.70 2.81
C ARG A 312 4.97 -1.27 2.53
N ASP A 313 4.39 -0.63 1.52
CA ASP A 313 4.62 0.79 1.23
C ASP A 313 4.13 1.71 2.35
N LEU A 314 3.03 1.36 3.01
CA LEU A 314 2.53 2.06 4.19
C LEU A 314 3.42 1.79 5.41
N LEU A 315 3.89 0.56 5.58
CA LEU A 315 4.71 0.12 6.71
C LEU A 315 6.03 0.88 6.82
N TRP A 316 6.81 1.00 5.74
CA TRP A 316 8.09 1.73 5.82
C TRP A 316 7.88 3.22 6.11
N LYS A 317 6.83 3.83 5.55
CA LYS A 317 6.44 5.23 5.85
C LYS A 317 6.06 5.39 7.33
N TYR A 318 5.35 4.41 7.88
CA TYR A 318 4.99 4.42 9.30
C TYR A 318 6.22 4.23 10.20
N PHE A 319 7.17 3.38 9.83
CA PHE A 319 8.44 3.25 10.56
C PHE A 319 9.25 4.56 10.58
N ILE A 320 9.29 5.31 9.47
CA ILE A 320 9.91 6.64 9.45
C ILE A 320 9.23 7.58 10.45
N LYS A 321 7.90 7.60 10.50
CA LYS A 321 7.15 8.40 11.48
C LYS A 321 7.52 8.05 12.92
N LEU A 322 7.76 6.77 13.20
CA LEU A 322 8.20 6.29 14.51
C LEU A 322 9.70 6.50 14.79
N ASN A 323 10.44 7.18 13.89
CA ASN A 323 11.91 7.32 13.94
C ASN A 323 12.66 5.97 13.93
N LYS A 324 12.05 4.92 13.38
CA LYS A 324 12.60 3.56 13.24
C LYS A 324 13.21 3.37 11.85
N PHE A 325 14.31 4.07 11.58
CA PHE A 325 14.90 4.15 10.23
C PHE A 325 15.49 2.82 9.74
N ILE A 326 16.03 2.00 10.63
CA ILE A 326 16.62 0.69 10.26
C ILE A 326 15.52 -0.27 9.84
N GLU A 327 14.41 -0.32 10.58
CA GLU A 327 13.26 -1.15 10.27
C GLU A 327 12.60 -0.70 8.95
N ALA A 328 12.49 0.60 8.72
CA ALA A 328 12.05 1.13 7.42
C ALA A 328 12.99 0.70 6.29
N SER A 329 14.31 0.77 6.51
CA SER A 329 15.31 0.34 5.54
C SER A 329 15.21 -1.15 5.20
N LYS A 330 14.94 -2.02 6.18
CA LYS A 330 14.74 -3.46 5.95
C LYS A 330 13.54 -3.71 5.06
N VAL A 331 12.39 -3.13 5.39
CA VAL A 331 11.17 -3.26 4.57
C VAL A 331 11.40 -2.80 3.13
N LEU A 332 12.12 -1.68 2.94
CA LEU A 332 12.47 -1.15 1.62
C LEU A 332 13.47 -2.03 0.85
N PHE A 333 14.47 -2.58 1.54
CA PHE A 333 15.41 -3.53 0.95
C PHE A 333 14.66 -4.78 0.48
N ASP A 334 13.83 -5.35 1.35
CA ASP A 334 12.99 -6.50 1.03
C ASP A 334 12.07 -6.20 -0.16
N LEU A 335 11.51 -4.98 -0.27
CA LEU A 335 10.66 -4.57 -1.40
C LEU A 335 11.45 -4.48 -2.70
N GLY A 336 12.72 -4.05 -2.63
CA GLY A 336 13.60 -3.93 -3.78
C GLY A 336 14.05 -5.29 -4.33
N ILE A 337 14.23 -6.30 -3.47
CA ILE A 337 14.74 -7.64 -3.85
C ILE A 337 13.65 -8.68 -4.09
N ASP A 338 12.40 -8.43 -3.67
CA ASP A 338 11.33 -9.42 -3.78
C ASP A 338 11.00 -9.76 -5.24
N ASP A 339 11.29 -10.99 -5.63
CA ASP A 339 11.08 -11.53 -6.98
C ASP A 339 9.59 -11.74 -7.30
N SER A 340 8.73 -11.86 -6.29
CA SER A 340 7.29 -12.10 -6.48
C SER A 340 6.52 -10.86 -6.91
N LEU A 341 7.09 -9.67 -6.64
CA LEU A 341 6.48 -8.39 -6.97
C LEU A 341 6.75 -7.99 -8.42
N LYS A 342 5.68 -7.75 -9.18
CA LYS A 342 5.74 -7.21 -10.54
C LYS A 342 5.92 -5.68 -10.50
N ILE A 343 7.14 -5.25 -10.20
CA ILE A 343 7.53 -3.84 -10.15
C ILE A 343 8.67 -3.56 -11.11
N SER A 344 8.63 -2.38 -11.75
CA SER A 344 9.69 -1.93 -12.66
C SER A 344 11.04 -1.78 -11.95
N LEU A 345 12.13 -1.93 -12.71
CA LEU A 345 13.49 -1.69 -12.24
C LEU A 345 13.66 -0.29 -11.63
N GLY A 346 13.04 0.74 -12.22
CA GLY A 346 13.06 2.10 -11.69
C GLY A 346 12.47 2.20 -10.27
N LYS A 347 11.38 1.47 -10.01
CA LYS A 347 10.76 1.40 -8.68
C LYS A 347 11.65 0.65 -7.68
N ARG A 348 12.28 -0.46 -8.11
CA ARG A 348 13.26 -1.20 -7.29
C ARG A 348 14.44 -0.31 -6.89
N LEU A 349 14.98 0.46 -7.85
CA LEU A 349 16.04 1.43 -7.61
C LEU A 349 15.62 2.53 -6.62
N GLU A 350 14.40 3.04 -6.74
CA GLU A 350 13.84 4.00 -5.77
C GLU A 350 13.82 3.41 -4.35
N TYR A 351 13.38 2.16 -4.20
CA TYR A 351 13.35 1.48 -2.90
C TYR A 351 14.75 1.24 -2.34
N LEU A 352 15.68 0.71 -3.14
CA LEU A 352 17.07 0.46 -2.70
C LEU A 352 17.81 1.74 -2.37
N THR A 353 17.60 2.82 -3.14
CA THR A 353 18.22 4.12 -2.87
C THR A 353 17.71 4.71 -1.56
N ARG A 354 16.40 4.60 -1.29
CA ARG A 354 15.82 5.02 -0.01
C ARG A 354 16.30 4.15 1.16
N ALA A 355 16.38 2.84 0.96
CA ALA A 355 16.93 1.92 1.95
C ALA A 355 18.36 2.35 2.32
N ASN A 356 19.23 2.57 1.34
CA ASN A 356 20.61 3.01 1.55
C ASN A 356 20.70 4.35 2.29
N GLY A 357 19.80 5.30 1.99
CA GLY A 357 19.76 6.59 2.70
C GLY A 357 19.36 6.44 4.17
N LEU A 358 18.40 5.56 4.47
CA LEU A 358 17.89 5.32 5.83
C LEU A 358 18.84 4.46 6.67
N SER A 359 19.54 3.52 6.04
CA SER A 359 20.45 2.58 6.69
C SER A 359 21.74 3.24 7.20
N LYS A 360 22.14 4.36 6.57
CA LYS A 360 23.30 5.20 6.96
C LYS A 360 23.04 6.13 8.14
N THR A 361 21.87 6.05 8.77
CA THR A 361 21.59 6.81 9.99
C THR A 361 22.45 6.28 11.16
N LYS A 362 22.98 7.18 12.01
CA LYS A 362 24.00 6.89 13.04
C LYS A 362 23.51 5.82 14.04
N ASN A 363 23.82 4.55 13.79
CA ASN A 363 23.67 3.47 14.77
C ASN A 363 24.85 2.50 14.68
N ILE A 364 25.48 2.22 15.83
CA ILE A 364 26.76 1.49 15.97
C ILE A 364 26.47 -0.02 16.18
N ASN A 365 25.60 -0.61 15.36
CA ASN A 365 25.23 -2.02 15.49
C ASN A 365 25.83 -2.84 14.34
N THR A 366 26.47 -3.97 14.65
CA THR A 366 27.11 -4.87 13.68
C THR A 366 26.14 -5.37 12.61
N ASN A 367 24.91 -5.75 13.00
CA ASN A 367 23.87 -6.23 12.08
C ASN A 367 23.40 -5.14 11.08
N VAL A 368 23.65 -3.86 11.38
CA VAL A 368 23.35 -2.75 10.46
C VAL A 368 24.45 -2.64 9.40
N SER A 369 25.69 -3.01 9.74
CA SER A 369 26.79 -3.02 8.77
C SER A 369 26.63 -4.09 7.69
N GLU A 370 26.14 -5.28 8.05
CA GLU A 370 25.84 -6.35 7.08
C GLU A 370 24.73 -5.92 6.12
N LEU A 371 23.61 -5.43 6.66
CA LEU A 371 22.51 -4.88 5.86
C LEU A 371 22.96 -3.75 4.94
N ASN A 372 23.83 -2.85 5.42
CA ASN A 372 24.39 -1.77 4.60
C ASN A 372 25.17 -2.30 3.41
N ASN A 373 26.04 -3.28 3.64
CA ASN A 373 26.82 -3.91 2.58
C ASN A 373 25.90 -4.58 1.55
N ASP A 374 24.89 -5.31 2.01
CA ASP A 374 23.92 -5.96 1.12
C ASP A 374 23.15 -4.93 0.29
N ILE A 375 22.62 -3.88 0.91
CA ILE A 375 21.93 -2.79 0.20
C ILE A 375 22.85 -2.15 -0.84
N GLU A 376 24.10 -1.86 -0.50
CA GLU A 376 25.06 -1.24 -1.43
C GLU A 376 25.40 -2.16 -2.60
N LEU A 377 25.56 -3.47 -2.37
CA LEU A 377 25.79 -4.45 -3.42
C LEU A 377 24.59 -4.54 -4.38
N TYR A 378 23.38 -4.73 -3.87
CA TYR A 378 22.16 -4.80 -4.70
C TYR A 378 21.91 -3.49 -5.45
N LEU A 379 22.13 -2.34 -4.80
CA LEU A 379 21.99 -1.03 -5.45
C LEU A 379 23.02 -0.86 -6.59
N SER A 380 24.24 -1.34 -6.39
CA SER A 380 25.29 -1.28 -7.42
C SER A 380 24.93 -2.14 -8.64
N VAL A 381 24.45 -3.37 -8.41
CA VAL A 381 24.01 -4.26 -9.49
C VAL A 381 22.77 -3.71 -10.21
N ALA A 382 21.78 -3.19 -9.47
CA ALA A 382 20.60 -2.58 -10.05
C ALA A 382 20.94 -1.34 -10.91
N ASN A 383 21.92 -0.54 -10.48
CA ASN A 383 22.42 0.59 -11.28
C ASN A 383 23.09 0.12 -12.57
N LEU A 384 23.89 -0.95 -12.53
CA LEU A 384 24.47 -1.53 -13.77
C LEU A 384 23.37 -2.06 -14.71
N GLN A 385 22.37 -2.76 -14.17
CA GLN A 385 21.24 -3.23 -14.95
C GLN A 385 20.49 -2.06 -15.61
N PHE A 386 20.33 -0.94 -14.91
CA PHE A 386 19.71 0.27 -15.45
C PHE A 386 20.59 0.99 -16.48
N GLU A 387 21.91 1.03 -16.28
CA GLU A 387 22.86 1.51 -17.29
C GLU A 387 22.76 0.68 -18.57
N ILE A 388 22.73 -0.66 -18.47
CA ILE A 388 22.53 -1.56 -19.63
C ILE A 388 21.20 -1.28 -20.32
N LEU A 389 20.10 -1.16 -19.57
CA LEU A 389 18.79 -0.85 -20.11
C LEU A 389 18.80 0.46 -20.93
N ASN A 390 19.40 1.52 -20.38
CA ASN A 390 19.51 2.81 -21.07
C ASN A 390 20.40 2.73 -22.31
N LEU A 391 21.50 1.97 -22.26
CA LEU A 391 22.35 1.74 -23.43
C LEU A 391 21.61 0.99 -24.52
N LEU A 392 20.91 -0.09 -24.16
CA LEU A 392 20.15 -0.92 -25.08
C LEU A 392 19.03 -0.13 -25.77
N VAL A 393 18.25 0.64 -25.01
CA VAL A 393 17.15 1.47 -25.57
C VAL A 393 17.70 2.45 -26.60
N ASN A 394 18.81 3.13 -26.28
CA ASN A 394 19.44 4.12 -27.15
C ASN A 394 20.37 3.52 -28.22
N ASP A 395 20.51 2.19 -28.26
CA ASP A 395 21.39 1.52 -29.21
C ASP A 395 20.81 1.60 -30.62
N THR A 396 21.56 2.24 -31.52
CA THR A 396 21.19 2.45 -32.92
C THR A 396 21.68 1.33 -33.84
N ARG A 397 22.37 0.31 -33.32
CA ARG A 397 22.80 -0.85 -34.10
C ARG A 397 21.58 -1.65 -34.59
N PRO A 398 21.66 -2.33 -35.75
CA PRO A 398 20.55 -3.10 -36.32
C PRO A 398 20.34 -4.42 -35.56
N ILE A 399 19.85 -4.31 -34.32
CA ILE A 399 19.38 -5.44 -33.52
C ILE A 399 17.96 -5.74 -33.97
N LEU A 400 17.60 -7.02 -34.09
CA LEU A 400 16.25 -7.42 -34.46
C LEU A 400 15.26 -6.90 -33.40
N GLU A 401 14.29 -6.09 -33.79
CA GLU A 401 13.40 -5.35 -32.87
C GLU A 401 12.77 -6.26 -31.81
N ALA A 402 12.27 -7.44 -32.21
CA ALA A 402 11.67 -8.39 -31.28
C ALA A 402 12.65 -8.92 -30.21
N LEU A 403 13.93 -9.10 -30.55
CA LEU A 403 14.97 -9.49 -29.57
C LEU A 403 15.32 -8.32 -28.65
N LYS A 404 15.36 -7.09 -29.20
CA LYS A 404 15.58 -5.87 -28.42
C LYS A 404 14.46 -5.68 -27.39
N ASP A 405 13.21 -5.83 -27.79
CA ASP A 405 12.05 -5.75 -26.90
C ASP A 405 12.06 -6.83 -25.81
N GLU A 406 12.43 -8.06 -26.15
CA GLU A 406 12.57 -9.15 -25.18
C GLU A 406 13.65 -8.84 -24.14
N MET A 407 14.83 -8.38 -24.59
CA MET A 407 15.93 -7.97 -23.70
C MET A 407 15.56 -6.77 -22.82
N VAL A 408 14.86 -5.78 -23.38
CA VAL A 408 14.37 -4.61 -22.64
C VAL A 408 13.37 -5.03 -21.58
N SER A 409 12.38 -5.86 -21.90
CA SER A 409 11.42 -6.35 -20.91
C SER A 409 12.12 -7.21 -19.84
N LYS A 410 13.09 -8.03 -20.24
CA LYS A 410 13.91 -8.81 -19.28
C LYS A 410 14.69 -7.90 -18.34
N LEU A 411 15.20 -6.76 -18.78
CA LEU A 411 15.93 -5.82 -17.91
C LEU A 411 15.00 -4.92 -17.08
N ALA A 412 13.86 -4.51 -17.62
CA ALA A 412 12.98 -3.50 -17.03
C ALA A 412 11.91 -4.07 -16.09
N ASP A 413 11.34 -5.22 -16.45
CA ASP A 413 10.14 -5.78 -15.79
C ASP A 413 10.46 -6.95 -14.86
N THR A 414 11.71 -7.40 -14.85
CA THR A 414 12.14 -8.53 -14.02
C THR A 414 12.86 -8.08 -12.75
N LYS A 415 13.32 -9.08 -11.99
CA LYS A 415 14.14 -8.91 -10.80
C LYS A 415 15.51 -8.30 -11.10
N ILE A 416 16.23 -7.99 -10.03
CA ILE A 416 17.64 -7.65 -10.12
C ILE A 416 18.39 -8.92 -10.54
N LEU A 417 19.00 -8.90 -11.71
CA LEU A 417 19.72 -10.03 -12.29
C LEU A 417 21.10 -10.18 -11.62
N SER A 418 21.68 -11.38 -11.69
CA SER A 418 23.04 -11.59 -11.20
C SER A 418 24.08 -10.95 -12.11
N CYS A 419 25.26 -10.61 -11.58
CA CYS A 419 26.38 -10.12 -12.37
C CYS A 419 26.74 -11.06 -13.54
N ASP A 420 26.65 -12.37 -13.32
CA ASP A 420 26.93 -13.37 -14.37
C ASP A 420 25.90 -13.32 -15.49
N GLN A 421 24.62 -13.11 -15.17
CA GLN A 421 23.56 -12.94 -16.18
C GLN A 421 23.75 -11.63 -16.94
N LEU A 422 24.00 -10.52 -16.23
CA LEU A 422 24.28 -9.22 -16.84
C LEU A 422 25.49 -9.28 -17.78
N PHE A 423 26.52 -10.05 -17.42
CA PHE A 423 27.70 -10.23 -18.25
C PHE A 423 27.43 -11.09 -19.48
N ASN A 424 27.00 -12.34 -19.28
CA ASN A 424 26.91 -13.35 -20.35
C ASN A 424 25.73 -13.12 -21.31
N GLU A 425 24.60 -12.58 -20.81
CA GLU A 425 23.40 -12.42 -21.63
C GLU A 425 23.31 -11.03 -22.29
N PHE A 426 23.98 -10.02 -21.74
CA PHE A 426 23.87 -8.64 -22.22
C PHE A 426 25.24 -8.01 -22.53
N SER A 427 26.12 -7.88 -21.55
CA SER A 427 27.35 -7.09 -21.69
C SER A 427 28.29 -7.63 -22.78
N GLU A 428 28.56 -8.93 -22.77
CA GLU A 428 29.45 -9.58 -23.74
C GLU A 428 28.81 -9.69 -25.13
N PRO A 429 27.58 -10.20 -25.31
CA PRO A 429 26.93 -10.28 -26.63
C PRO A 429 26.75 -8.91 -27.31
N LEU A 430 26.46 -7.87 -26.53
CA LEU A 430 26.28 -6.50 -27.04
C LEU A 430 27.59 -5.71 -27.10
N SER A 431 28.70 -6.28 -26.67
CA SER A 431 30.03 -5.61 -26.63
C SER A 431 30.04 -4.30 -25.82
N TYR A 432 29.26 -4.25 -24.73
CA TYR A 432 29.27 -3.13 -23.78
C TYR A 432 30.46 -3.24 -22.81
N ASN A 433 31.67 -3.07 -23.35
CA ASN A 433 32.92 -3.30 -22.63
C ASN A 433 33.08 -2.42 -21.37
N GLU A 434 32.50 -1.20 -21.34
CA GLU A 434 32.48 -0.34 -20.14
C GLU A 434 31.72 -0.99 -18.98
N ILE A 435 30.60 -1.63 -19.29
CA ILE A 435 29.77 -2.34 -18.32
C ILE A 435 30.49 -3.60 -17.86
N SER A 436 31.12 -4.35 -18.77
CA SER A 436 31.93 -5.52 -18.43
C SER A 436 33.01 -5.18 -17.39
N LEU A 437 33.75 -4.07 -17.55
CA LEU A 437 34.74 -3.62 -16.56
C LEU A 437 34.10 -3.25 -15.22
N SER A 438 32.91 -2.65 -15.26
CA SER A 438 32.17 -2.28 -14.05
C SER A 438 31.66 -3.52 -13.30
N ILE A 439 31.24 -4.56 -14.03
CA ILE A 439 30.89 -5.87 -13.45
C ILE A 439 32.12 -6.50 -12.77
N PHE A 440 33.28 -6.49 -13.43
CA PHE A 440 34.53 -7.00 -12.85
C PHE A 440 34.94 -6.27 -11.56
N GLN A 441 34.63 -4.97 -11.45
CA GLN A 441 34.81 -4.20 -10.22
C GLN A 441 33.93 -4.71 -9.09
N LEU A 442 32.64 -4.95 -9.35
CA LEU A 442 31.70 -5.43 -8.34
C LEU A 442 32.00 -6.86 -7.89
N THR A 443 32.42 -7.74 -8.81
CA THR A 443 32.73 -9.14 -8.49
C THR A 443 34.16 -9.35 -7.98
N ASN A 444 34.97 -8.28 -7.91
CA ASN A 444 36.38 -8.34 -7.55
C ASN A 444 37.18 -9.35 -8.40
N PHE A 445 36.89 -9.35 -9.70
CA PHE A 445 37.53 -10.23 -10.69
C PHE A 445 38.99 -9.79 -10.93
N LYS A 446 39.90 -10.77 -11.08
CA LYS A 446 41.36 -10.52 -11.05
C LYS A 446 42.15 -11.09 -12.23
N ASP A 447 41.50 -11.73 -13.20
CA ASP A 447 42.22 -12.28 -14.34
C ASP A 447 42.68 -11.15 -15.27
N SER A 448 43.98 -10.87 -15.26
CA SER A 448 44.58 -9.78 -16.02
C SER A 448 44.46 -9.99 -17.52
N VAL A 449 44.45 -11.23 -18.01
CA VAL A 449 44.37 -11.52 -19.45
C VAL A 449 43.00 -11.13 -19.98
N VAL A 450 41.94 -11.54 -19.28
CA VAL A 450 40.55 -11.23 -19.64
C VAL A 450 40.26 -9.73 -19.49
N ILE A 451 40.79 -9.09 -18.43
CA ILE A 451 40.64 -7.65 -18.23
C ILE A 451 41.28 -6.87 -19.38
N LEU A 452 42.50 -7.22 -19.77
CA LEU A 452 43.19 -6.57 -20.89
C LEU A 452 42.50 -6.82 -22.23
N ASP A 453 42.02 -8.04 -22.47
CA ASP A 453 41.24 -8.36 -23.67
C ASP A 453 39.96 -7.51 -23.76
N ASN A 454 39.30 -7.27 -22.63
CA ASN A 454 38.13 -6.39 -22.60
C ASN A 454 38.49 -4.91 -22.83
N TRP A 455 39.68 -4.47 -22.37
CA TRP A 455 40.22 -3.14 -22.71
C TRP A 455 40.58 -3.01 -24.19
N THR A 456 41.16 -4.05 -24.81
CA THR A 456 41.42 -4.03 -26.26
C THR A 456 40.11 -3.98 -27.05
N LYS A 457 39.12 -4.80 -26.69
CA LYS A 457 37.78 -4.75 -27.28
C LYS A 457 37.11 -3.39 -27.10
N PHE A 458 37.29 -2.76 -25.93
CA PHE A 458 36.80 -1.41 -25.67
C PHE A 458 37.40 -0.40 -26.64
N LEU A 459 38.73 -0.42 -26.86
CA LEU A 459 39.37 0.48 -27.82
C LEU A 459 38.98 0.16 -29.26
N ASP A 460 38.84 -1.11 -29.61
CA ASP A 460 38.49 -1.54 -30.96
C ASP A 460 37.15 -0.98 -31.44
N ASN A 461 36.20 -0.75 -30.52
CA ASN A 461 34.93 -0.07 -30.82
C ASN A 461 35.12 1.35 -31.40
N PHE A 462 36.27 2.00 -31.18
CA PHE A 462 36.56 3.34 -31.69
C PHE A 462 37.32 3.33 -33.02
N ARG A 463 37.69 2.17 -33.59
CA ARG A 463 38.41 2.10 -34.88
C ARG A 463 37.58 2.59 -36.06
N GLU A 464 36.31 2.23 -36.11
CA GLU A 464 35.45 2.48 -37.28
C GLU A 464 34.69 3.81 -37.21
N PHE A 465 34.28 4.23 -36.01
CA PHE A 465 33.37 5.38 -35.82
C PHE A 465 33.82 6.36 -34.71
N GLY A 466 34.99 6.15 -34.11
CA GLY A 466 35.49 6.93 -32.98
C GLY A 466 36.28 8.17 -33.40
N ASN A 467 36.07 9.28 -32.70
CA ASN A 467 36.99 10.42 -32.70
C ASN A 467 37.81 10.40 -31.41
N LEU A 468 39.07 10.83 -31.47
CA LEU A 468 39.97 10.98 -30.33
C LEU A 468 39.34 11.70 -29.13
N LEU A 469 38.50 12.72 -29.36
CA LEU A 469 37.80 13.43 -28.28
C LEU A 469 36.75 12.57 -27.56
N VAL A 470 36.07 11.68 -28.28
CA VAL A 470 35.08 10.76 -27.71
C VAL A 470 35.79 9.65 -26.94
N LEU A 471 36.90 9.15 -27.49
CA LEU A 471 37.78 8.20 -26.81
C LEU A 471 38.32 8.79 -25.50
N GLU A 472 38.82 10.04 -25.51
CA GLU A 472 39.30 10.73 -24.30
C GLU A 472 38.21 10.75 -23.22
N LYS A 473 37.00 11.20 -23.58
CA LYS A 473 35.90 11.34 -22.62
C LYS A 473 35.47 9.99 -22.03
N ASN A 474 35.31 8.97 -22.85
CA ASN A 474 34.86 7.65 -22.39
C ASN A 474 35.96 6.95 -21.58
N PHE A 475 37.22 7.02 -22.02
CA PHE A 475 38.35 6.46 -21.27
C PHE A 475 38.51 7.15 -19.91
N VAL A 476 38.41 8.48 -19.84
CA VAL A 476 38.47 9.24 -18.57
C VAL A 476 37.30 8.89 -17.66
N LYS A 477 36.09 8.74 -18.19
CA LYS A 477 34.91 8.32 -17.43
C LYS A 477 35.13 6.97 -16.75
N ILE A 478 35.64 5.98 -17.49
CA ILE A 478 35.93 4.64 -16.95
C ILE A 478 37.13 4.68 -16.00
N GLY A 479 38.18 5.41 -16.36
CA GLY A 479 39.38 5.59 -15.54
C GLY A 479 39.05 6.16 -14.16
N ASN A 480 38.20 7.18 -14.09
CA ASN A 480 37.75 7.75 -12.81
C ASN A 480 36.95 6.75 -11.95
N LYS A 481 36.23 5.79 -12.56
CA LYS A 481 35.53 4.73 -11.83
C LYS A 481 36.48 3.63 -11.32
N LEU A 482 37.54 3.31 -12.08
CA LEU A 482 38.41 2.14 -11.86
C LEU A 482 39.80 2.43 -11.29
N ASN A 483 40.28 3.68 -11.27
CA ASN A 483 41.66 4.05 -10.93
C ASN A 483 42.17 3.52 -9.57
N ASN A 484 41.25 3.28 -8.64
CA ASN A 484 41.54 2.76 -7.30
C ASN A 484 41.92 1.28 -7.31
N ASN A 485 41.48 0.51 -8.32
CA ASN A 485 41.76 -0.92 -8.44
C ASN A 485 42.92 -1.18 -9.40
N LYS A 486 44.08 -1.56 -8.85
CA LYS A 486 45.31 -1.84 -9.61
C LYS A 486 45.16 -3.01 -10.60
N TYR A 487 44.23 -3.95 -10.36
CA TYR A 487 44.01 -5.10 -11.24
C TYR A 487 43.15 -4.74 -12.45
N LEU A 488 42.14 -3.88 -12.26
CA LEU A 488 41.22 -3.46 -13.33
C LEU A 488 41.76 -2.29 -14.15
N PHE A 489 42.59 -1.46 -13.53
CA PHE A 489 43.25 -0.33 -14.16
C PHE A 489 44.79 -0.47 -14.07
N PRO A 490 45.39 -1.46 -14.75
CA PRO A 490 46.84 -1.64 -14.79
C PRO A 490 47.47 -0.53 -15.64
N VAL A 491 47.90 0.53 -14.96
CA VAL A 491 48.35 1.78 -15.60
C VAL A 491 49.46 1.54 -16.62
N ASP A 492 50.45 0.72 -16.28
CA ASP A 492 51.58 0.37 -17.14
C ASP A 492 51.14 -0.26 -18.47
N GLN A 493 50.27 -1.27 -18.38
CA GLN A 493 49.78 -2.00 -19.55
C GLN A 493 48.83 -1.14 -20.38
N LEU A 494 47.95 -0.37 -19.73
CA LEU A 494 47.01 0.53 -20.40
C LEU A 494 47.71 1.69 -21.12
N ILE A 495 48.81 2.22 -20.58
CA ILE A 495 49.62 3.23 -21.27
C ILE A 495 50.15 2.66 -22.59
N VAL A 496 50.78 1.47 -22.54
CA VAL A 496 51.35 0.84 -23.75
C VAL A 496 50.24 0.54 -24.76
N LEU A 497 49.13 -0.03 -24.30
CA LEU A 497 47.98 -0.38 -25.13
C LEU A 497 47.38 0.86 -25.81
N LEU A 498 47.17 1.95 -25.07
CA LEU A 498 46.62 3.20 -25.61
C LEU A 498 47.59 3.90 -26.58
N ILE A 499 48.91 3.87 -26.32
CA ILE A 499 49.93 4.39 -27.24
C ILE A 499 49.89 3.64 -28.57
N ILE A 500 49.87 2.30 -28.54
CA ILE A 500 49.83 1.47 -29.74
C ILE A 500 48.55 1.79 -30.54
N PHE A 501 47.41 1.80 -29.86
CA PHE A 501 46.11 2.05 -30.50
C PHE A 501 46.01 3.44 -31.16
N VAL A 502 46.42 4.50 -30.46
CA VAL A 502 46.38 5.87 -30.99
C VAL A 502 47.38 6.03 -32.15
N ASN A 503 48.56 5.42 -32.05
CA ASN A 503 49.55 5.47 -33.12
C ASN A 503 49.13 4.71 -34.38
N GLU A 504 48.31 3.66 -34.25
CA GLU A 504 47.78 2.91 -35.41
C GLU A 504 46.61 3.62 -36.09
N ASN A 505 45.74 4.31 -35.33
CA ASN A 505 44.47 4.83 -35.85
C ASN A 505 44.38 6.36 -35.96
N PHE A 506 45.16 7.13 -35.17
CA PHE A 506 45.01 8.59 -35.02
C PHE A 506 46.35 9.34 -35.06
N LYS A 507 47.37 8.78 -35.72
CA LYS A 507 48.75 9.29 -35.70
C LYS A 507 48.87 10.76 -36.14
N ASP A 508 48.04 11.19 -37.09
CA ASP A 508 48.10 12.52 -37.68
C ASP A 508 47.22 13.55 -36.95
N ASP A 509 46.36 13.10 -36.03
CA ASP A 509 45.35 13.94 -35.38
C ASP A 509 45.83 14.59 -34.08
N CYS A 510 46.88 14.05 -33.43
CA CYS A 510 47.32 14.55 -32.13
C CYS A 510 48.78 14.20 -31.80
N ASP A 511 49.38 15.02 -30.94
CA ASP A 511 50.60 14.66 -30.22
C ASP A 511 50.28 13.59 -29.17
N ILE A 512 50.59 12.33 -29.50
CA ILE A 512 50.31 11.15 -28.67
C ILE A 512 50.85 11.34 -27.25
N ALA A 513 52.03 11.95 -27.10
CA ALA A 513 52.64 12.16 -25.80
C ALA A 513 51.83 13.15 -24.93
N GLU A 514 51.25 14.18 -25.54
CA GLU A 514 50.39 15.10 -24.81
C GLU A 514 49.05 14.44 -24.46
N PHE A 515 48.48 13.69 -25.39
CA PHE A 515 47.22 12.98 -25.22
C PHE A 515 47.28 12.01 -24.04
N ILE A 516 48.28 11.11 -24.01
CA ILE A 516 48.42 10.10 -22.96
C ILE A 516 48.59 10.77 -21.59
N THR A 517 49.48 11.75 -21.48
CA THR A 517 49.69 12.48 -20.22
C THR A 517 48.40 13.15 -19.75
N LYS A 518 47.65 13.80 -20.65
CA LYS A 518 46.38 14.45 -20.33
C LYS A 518 45.31 13.44 -19.86
N VAL A 519 45.15 12.34 -20.59
CA VAL A 519 44.13 11.31 -20.31
C VAL A 519 44.35 10.70 -18.93
N PHE A 520 45.54 10.21 -18.61
CA PHE A 520 45.80 9.51 -17.34
C PHE A 520 45.75 10.45 -16.13
N ILE A 521 46.15 11.73 -16.27
CA ILE A 521 45.93 12.75 -15.24
C ILE A 521 44.43 12.99 -15.03
N ASN A 522 43.66 13.10 -16.11
CA ASN A 522 42.21 13.32 -16.04
C ASN A 522 41.46 12.09 -15.48
N CYS A 523 42.03 10.89 -15.58
CA CYS A 523 41.56 9.67 -14.88
C CYS A 523 41.83 9.69 -13.36
N GLY A 524 42.41 10.77 -12.80
CA GLY A 524 42.67 10.92 -11.37
C GLY A 524 43.98 10.29 -10.87
N ILE A 525 44.91 9.95 -11.77
CA ILE A 525 46.23 9.44 -11.37
C ILE A 525 47.13 10.61 -11.00
N SER A 526 47.81 10.49 -9.85
CA SER A 526 48.75 11.51 -9.39
C SER A 526 49.95 11.64 -10.32
N PHE A 527 50.50 12.86 -10.40
CA PHE A 527 51.70 13.15 -11.18
C PHE A 527 52.87 12.24 -10.81
N GLU A 528 53.10 12.03 -9.50
CA GLU A 528 54.12 11.13 -8.96
C GLU A 528 53.95 9.68 -9.44
N LYS A 529 52.72 9.13 -9.31
CA LYS A 529 52.46 7.74 -9.71
C LYS A 529 52.66 7.57 -11.20
N LEU A 530 52.17 8.51 -12.01
CA LEU A 530 52.34 8.47 -13.46
C LEU A 530 53.82 8.60 -13.87
N TYR A 531 54.57 9.45 -13.16
CA TYR A 531 56.00 9.65 -13.35
C TYR A 531 56.79 8.34 -13.15
N TYR A 532 56.61 7.66 -12.02
CA TYR A 532 57.27 6.38 -11.76
C TYR A 532 56.87 5.31 -12.77
N GLN A 533 55.60 5.24 -13.17
CA GLN A 533 55.12 4.28 -14.17
C GLN A 533 55.77 4.53 -15.55
N PHE A 534 55.87 5.79 -15.99
CA PHE A 534 56.57 6.11 -17.23
C PHE A 534 58.06 5.75 -17.15
N LYS A 535 58.73 6.06 -16.04
CA LYS A 535 60.14 5.73 -15.84
C LYS A 535 60.39 4.22 -15.87
N ASP A 536 59.56 3.45 -15.17
CA ASP A 536 59.62 1.99 -15.18
C ASP A 536 59.39 1.42 -16.58
N LEU A 537 58.44 1.99 -17.34
CA LEU A 537 58.16 1.58 -18.71
C LEU A 537 59.33 1.87 -19.66
N VAL A 538 60.00 3.03 -19.55
CA VAL A 538 61.18 3.34 -20.38
C VAL A 538 62.28 2.29 -20.20
N VAL A 539 62.43 1.75 -18.98
CA VAL A 539 63.43 0.72 -18.68
C VAL A 539 62.98 -0.67 -19.15
N ARG A 540 61.68 -0.99 -19.04
CA ARG A 540 61.15 -2.33 -19.30
C ARG A 540 60.71 -2.57 -20.74
N SER A 541 60.34 -1.54 -21.50
CA SER A 541 59.74 -1.72 -22.82
C SER A 541 60.78 -1.86 -23.93
N ASP A 542 60.69 -2.94 -24.72
CA ASP A 542 61.60 -3.19 -25.85
C ASP A 542 61.21 -2.43 -27.13
N ASN A 543 59.99 -1.89 -27.20
CA ASN A 543 59.49 -1.19 -28.37
C ASN A 543 59.97 0.26 -28.41
N LYS A 544 60.99 0.52 -29.25
CA LYS A 544 61.60 1.86 -29.43
C LYS A 544 60.57 2.98 -29.65
N LYS A 545 59.53 2.74 -30.46
CA LYS A 545 58.50 3.76 -30.73
C LYS A 545 57.70 4.13 -29.48
N VAL A 546 57.39 3.14 -28.63
CA VAL A 546 56.69 3.36 -27.37
C VAL A 546 57.60 4.10 -26.39
N VAL A 547 58.88 3.71 -26.31
CA VAL A 547 59.88 4.40 -25.48
C VAL A 547 60.00 5.88 -25.85
N ASP A 548 60.08 6.21 -27.14
CA ASP A 548 60.22 7.59 -27.62
C ASP A 548 59.00 8.45 -27.23
N VAL A 549 57.78 7.89 -27.40
CA VAL A 549 56.54 8.55 -26.97
C VAL A 549 56.51 8.74 -25.46
N ILE A 550 56.93 7.74 -24.67
CA ILE A 550 56.93 7.84 -23.20
C ILE A 550 57.96 8.88 -22.73
N LYS A 551 59.15 8.94 -23.32
CA LYS A 551 60.16 9.97 -23.02
C LYS A 551 59.62 11.38 -23.23
N LYS A 552 58.96 11.62 -24.35
CA LYS A 552 58.28 12.89 -24.64
C LYS A 552 57.10 13.13 -23.67
N SER A 553 56.37 12.08 -23.29
CA SER A 553 55.27 12.15 -22.32
C SER A 553 55.76 12.57 -20.94
N ILE A 554 56.92 12.06 -20.49
CA ILE A 554 57.58 12.47 -19.24
C ILE A 554 57.89 13.97 -19.28
N GLN A 555 58.50 14.47 -20.35
CA GLN A 555 58.81 15.90 -20.47
C GLN A 555 57.56 16.78 -20.32
N ILE A 556 56.47 16.42 -21.01
CA ILE A 556 55.18 17.10 -20.91
C ILE A 556 54.58 16.98 -19.50
N LEU A 557 54.70 15.81 -18.87
CA LEU A 557 54.24 15.58 -17.50
C LEU A 557 54.96 16.49 -16.51
N ILE A 558 56.29 16.60 -16.59
CA ILE A 558 57.12 17.47 -15.74
C ILE A 558 56.72 18.93 -15.92
N GLN A 559 56.56 19.39 -17.17
CA GLN A 559 56.10 20.75 -17.46
C GLN A 559 54.72 21.03 -16.84
N LYS A 560 53.76 20.10 -17.03
CA LYS A 560 52.41 20.24 -16.46
C LYS A 560 52.42 20.16 -14.93
N TRP A 561 53.29 19.36 -14.34
CA TRP A 561 53.44 19.24 -12.89
C TRP A 561 54.01 20.52 -12.29
N TYR A 562 55.09 21.08 -12.85
CA TYR A 562 55.68 22.34 -12.40
C TYR A 562 54.70 23.54 -12.49
N LEU A 563 53.84 23.56 -13.50
CA LEU A 563 52.82 24.61 -13.63
C LEU A 563 51.73 24.52 -12.56
N LYS A 564 51.41 23.31 -12.08
CA LYS A 564 50.32 23.07 -11.13
C LYS A 564 50.76 22.99 -9.67
N ASP A 565 51.97 22.52 -9.39
CA ASP A 565 52.45 22.25 -8.03
C ASP A 565 53.48 23.28 -7.60
N LEU A 566 53.15 24.01 -6.53
CA LEU A 566 54.01 25.05 -5.96
C LEU A 566 55.26 24.45 -5.29
N SER A 567 55.15 23.26 -4.69
CA SER A 567 56.27 22.62 -3.98
C SER A 567 57.39 22.20 -4.94
N LEU A 568 57.01 21.61 -6.07
CA LEU A 568 57.93 21.27 -7.15
C LEU A 568 58.55 22.52 -7.77
N ARG A 569 57.77 23.60 -7.92
CA ARG A 569 58.26 24.88 -8.43
C ARG A 569 59.33 25.47 -7.53
N ASP A 570 59.04 25.56 -6.23
CA ASP A 570 59.97 26.10 -5.24
C ASP A 570 61.25 25.26 -5.17
N PHE A 571 61.17 23.93 -5.30
CA PHE A 571 62.35 23.07 -5.33
C PHE A 571 63.22 23.26 -6.58
N ILE A 572 62.61 23.36 -7.76
CA ILE A 572 63.34 23.50 -9.02
C ILE A 572 63.94 24.90 -9.16
N ASP A 573 63.20 25.95 -8.76
CA ASP A 573 63.64 27.35 -8.83
C ASP A 573 64.77 27.65 -7.81
N ASN A 574 64.74 27.04 -6.62
CA ASN A 574 65.79 27.23 -5.60
C ASN A 574 67.11 26.48 -5.91
N ASN A 575 67.05 25.40 -6.69
CA ASN A 575 68.21 24.57 -7.02
C ASN A 575 68.88 24.95 -8.35
N ASP A 576 68.51 26.09 -8.95
CA ASP A 576 69.07 26.62 -10.22
C ASP A 576 69.04 25.63 -11.40
N LYS A 577 68.16 24.62 -11.33
CA LYS A 577 67.89 23.68 -12.41
C LYS A 577 66.94 24.37 -13.38
N ASN A 578 67.48 25.23 -14.25
CA ASN A 578 66.68 25.96 -15.24
C ASN A 578 65.75 24.99 -15.99
N LEU A 579 64.44 25.11 -15.78
CA LEU A 579 63.43 24.38 -16.55
C LEU A 579 63.61 24.58 -18.05
N LYS A 580 64.25 25.69 -18.45
CA LYS A 580 64.65 25.97 -19.83
C LYS A 580 65.51 24.85 -20.43
N GLU A 581 66.46 24.25 -19.72
CA GLU A 581 67.28 23.17 -20.30
C GLU A 581 66.49 21.88 -20.53
N LEU A 582 65.47 21.60 -19.72
CA LEU A 582 64.55 20.46 -19.89
C LEU A 582 63.45 20.73 -20.93
N ILE A 583 63.08 22.00 -21.14
CA ILE A 583 62.19 22.44 -22.22
C ILE A 583 62.95 22.46 -23.56
N ASP A 584 64.24 22.81 -23.56
CA ASP A 584 65.09 22.93 -24.73
C ASP A 584 65.71 21.59 -25.20
N LYS A 585 65.88 20.61 -24.29
CA LYS A 585 66.28 19.24 -24.66
C LYS A 585 65.14 18.56 -25.43
N LYS A 586 65.44 18.13 -26.66
CA LYS A 586 64.50 17.44 -27.55
C LYS A 586 64.11 16.03 -27.09
N GLU A 587 64.92 15.41 -26.22
CA GLU A 587 64.70 14.04 -25.72
C GLU A 587 65.02 13.94 -24.22
N PHE A 588 64.16 13.27 -23.46
CA PHE A 588 64.36 12.99 -22.04
C PHE A 588 65.43 11.90 -21.83
N ASP A 589 66.44 12.17 -21.00
CA ASP A 589 67.46 11.21 -20.55
C ASP A 589 67.25 10.88 -19.05
N ILE A 590 67.22 9.59 -18.73
CA ILE A 590 67.08 9.07 -17.36
C ILE A 590 68.24 9.53 -16.47
N LYS A 591 69.42 9.79 -17.05
CA LYS A 591 70.61 10.23 -16.31
C LYS A 591 70.53 11.68 -15.83
N GLU A 592 69.71 12.50 -16.48
CA GLU A 592 69.56 13.93 -16.19
C GLU A 592 68.15 14.23 -15.64
N ASP A 593 67.60 13.29 -14.88
CA ASP A 593 66.28 13.35 -14.27
C ASP A 593 66.23 14.38 -13.12
N PRO A 594 65.58 15.54 -13.30
CA PRO A 594 65.56 16.61 -12.29
C PRO A 594 64.63 16.31 -11.11
N ILE A 595 63.65 15.42 -11.31
CA ILE A 595 62.63 15.06 -10.32
C ILE A 595 63.12 13.95 -9.40
N LYS A 596 64.10 13.15 -9.83
CA LYS A 596 64.69 12.10 -8.98
C LYS A 596 65.13 12.63 -7.62
N GLU A 597 65.83 13.76 -7.60
CA GLU A 597 66.29 14.39 -6.35
C GLU A 597 65.16 15.07 -5.57
N PHE A 598 64.06 15.45 -6.21
CA PHE A 598 62.87 16.00 -5.54
C PHE A 598 62.10 14.91 -4.80
N LEU A 599 61.93 13.74 -5.41
CA LEU A 599 61.16 12.63 -4.83
C LEU A 599 61.96 11.76 -3.84
N GLU A 600 63.29 11.87 -3.85
CA GLU A 600 64.18 11.21 -2.88
C GLU A 600 64.37 12.02 -1.58
N ASN A 601 63.96 13.30 -1.57
CA ASN A 601 63.91 14.18 -0.39
C ASN A 601 62.48 14.22 0.19
#